data_AF-A0A7J5DB79-F1
#
_entry.id   AF-A0A7J5DB79-F1
#
_cell.length_a   1.000
_cell.length_b   1.000
_cell.length_c   1.000
_cell.angle_alpha   90.00
_cell.angle_beta   90.00
_cell.angle_gamma   90.00
#
_symmetry.space_group_name_H-M   'P 1'
#
loop_
_entity.id
_entity.type
_entity.pdbx_description
1 polymer ?
#
loop_
_entity_poly.entity_id
_entity_poly.type
_entity_poly.pdbx_seq_one_letter_code
_entity_poly.pdbx_strand_id
1 'polypeptide(L)'
;MILTEERLQDLLDKSLAELPLDTEWAVTLEGSIAEGFGNPSSDIDFLLVSRRDDDLPTMPSLLFVDGRRVEIRTRSVRQLADQFQEVERAAARPPRLSEDLLNRCQRVLHSHPLRGHALVEEVKALLPVERFRRITADWWAHRARQSLRHALALQCLGESDEAVDWTRAALVQSVKSWAAGLGETYLEPKWLSMQLDRAGREDVRDRYWALETAVVPSGDAGAARDRLNACLDFAADLGLTGVPRKPERLTVERVARVTTWQTGERVHVVRGRRDVFALGADAGTVWRSLVLGRPLPRVLAESAATGVTDPGPLLAAFLRHGLVRLVWKGGGAVTPALPLAAPPGPVTPPPSTARPLLSVRGAAVTGARAVDLMPLPADRFAAAAMALVWSNVVVENAVEDLTGALRRGQRRVAELTARRAVHAALRGLFSAHGVNPLPADTDLVRRMDLLPAATGPIGVRAGELLARGVDSAEDGDALRAELRRFIALVRGAMGADSFPLSFDSAHTWRATLQLGHDWLRMGAHLGAELPIEEARDLLAGNGAQPHQAR
;
A
#
# COMPACT_ATOMS: atom_id res chain seq x y z
N MET A 1 -3.31 42.30 -15.53
CA MET A 1 -2.57 41.94 -14.31
C MET A 1 -3.26 42.60 -13.12
N ILE A 2 -3.45 41.91 -11.99
CA ILE A 2 -4.23 42.41 -10.85
C ILE A 2 -3.47 43.39 -9.96
N LEU A 3 -2.13 43.34 -10.02
CA LEU A 3 -1.25 44.30 -9.36
C LEU A 3 -0.53 45.11 -10.42
N THR A 4 -0.27 46.38 -10.12
CA THR A 4 0.59 47.23 -10.95
C THR A 4 2.04 46.79 -10.81
N GLU A 5 2.84 47.04 -11.83
CA GLU A 5 4.28 46.75 -11.79
C GLU A 5 4.98 47.51 -10.65
N GLU A 6 4.60 48.77 -10.41
CA GLU A 6 5.08 49.56 -9.27
C GLU A 6 4.83 48.86 -7.93
N ARG A 7 3.63 48.28 -7.75
CA ARG A 7 3.30 47.56 -6.52
C ARG A 7 4.08 46.25 -6.39
N LEU A 8 4.35 45.57 -7.50
CA LEU A 8 5.18 44.37 -7.52
C LEU A 8 6.64 44.68 -7.18
N GLN A 9 7.18 45.78 -7.71
CA GLN A 9 8.53 46.25 -7.38
C GLN A 9 8.66 46.67 -5.92
N ASP A 10 7.68 47.40 -5.37
CA ASP A 10 7.67 47.77 -3.94
C ASP A 10 7.62 46.54 -3.01
N LEU A 11 6.77 45.55 -3.33
CA LEU A 11 6.72 44.29 -2.58
C LEU A 11 8.04 43.52 -2.70
N LEU A 12 8.64 43.50 -3.89
CA LEU A 12 9.93 42.87 -4.12
C LEU A 12 11.02 43.53 -3.27
N ASP A 13 11.15 44.86 -3.29
CA ASP A 13 12.18 45.58 -2.54
C ASP A 13 12.07 45.34 -1.03
N LYS A 14 10.86 45.40 -0.48
CA LYS A 14 10.61 45.07 0.93
C LYS A 14 10.98 43.63 1.27
N SER A 15 10.66 42.70 0.38
CA SER A 15 10.97 41.28 0.57
C SER A 15 12.49 41.00 0.48
N LEU A 16 13.19 41.66 -0.43
CA LEU A 16 14.64 41.52 -0.58
C LEU A 16 15.41 42.13 0.59
N ALA A 17 14.87 43.17 1.24
CA ALA A 17 15.46 43.76 2.45
C ALA A 17 15.49 42.78 3.64
N GLU A 18 14.62 41.77 3.64
CA GLU A 18 14.58 40.71 4.66
C GLU A 18 15.51 39.52 4.33
N LEU A 19 16.14 39.51 3.15
CA LEU A 19 17.05 38.44 2.72
C LEU A 19 18.52 38.90 2.76
N PRO A 20 19.45 38.05 3.21
CA PRO A 20 20.88 38.36 3.12
C PRO A 20 21.30 38.25 1.65
N LEU A 21 21.49 39.38 0.96
CA LEU A 21 21.90 39.39 -0.44
C LEU A 21 23.22 40.14 -0.62
N ASP A 22 24.24 39.40 -1.02
CA ASP A 22 25.59 39.87 -1.38
C ASP A 22 25.83 39.80 -2.90
N THR A 23 24.79 39.66 -3.72
CA THR A 23 24.89 39.47 -5.17
C THR A 23 23.67 40.00 -5.93
N GLU A 24 23.92 40.43 -7.17
CA GLU A 24 22.91 40.86 -8.12
C GLU A 24 22.10 39.66 -8.64
N TRP A 25 20.77 39.73 -8.54
CA TRP A 25 19.84 38.69 -8.99
C TRP A 25 19.01 39.18 -10.16
N ALA A 26 18.81 38.32 -11.16
CA ALA A 26 17.64 38.47 -12.01
C ALA A 26 16.40 38.00 -11.23
N VAL A 27 15.28 38.70 -11.40
CA VAL A 27 14.05 38.43 -10.65
C VAL A 27 12.89 38.32 -11.59
N THR A 28 12.07 37.29 -11.41
CA THR A 28 10.83 37.09 -12.16
C THR A 28 9.66 36.86 -11.23
N LEU A 29 8.49 37.38 -11.59
CA LEU A 29 7.21 36.96 -11.04
C LEU A 29 6.78 35.65 -11.71
N GLU A 30 6.37 34.67 -10.92
CA GLU A 30 5.85 33.38 -11.38
C GLU A 30 4.39 33.17 -10.93
N GLY A 31 3.85 32.00 -11.27
CA GLY A 31 2.59 31.51 -10.69
C GLY A 31 1.35 32.16 -11.30
N SER A 32 0.24 32.08 -10.58
CA SER A 32 -1.07 32.47 -11.12
C SER A 32 -1.15 33.95 -11.48
N ILE A 33 -0.44 34.84 -10.78
CA ILE A 33 -0.44 36.27 -11.07
C ILE A 33 0.31 36.58 -12.36
N ALA A 34 1.48 35.96 -12.57
CA ALA A 34 2.24 36.09 -13.82
C ALA A 34 1.41 35.60 -15.03
N GLU A 35 0.67 34.52 -14.83
CA GLU A 35 -0.22 33.93 -15.83
C GLU A 35 -1.53 34.69 -16.05
N GLY A 36 -1.82 35.73 -15.26
CA GLY A 36 -3.07 36.49 -15.34
C GLY A 36 -4.30 35.76 -14.79
N PHE A 37 -4.12 34.64 -14.08
CA PHE A 37 -5.18 33.92 -13.38
C PHE A 37 -5.39 34.35 -11.93
N GLY A 38 -4.38 35.00 -11.33
CA GLY A 38 -4.39 35.37 -9.92
C GLY A 38 -5.64 36.16 -9.52
N ASN A 39 -5.86 36.27 -8.22
CA ASN A 39 -6.94 37.04 -7.59
C ASN A 39 -6.36 37.84 -6.40
N PRO A 40 -7.14 38.70 -5.73
CA PRO A 40 -6.62 39.52 -4.63
C PRO A 40 -6.00 38.74 -3.47
N SER A 41 -6.37 37.48 -3.24
CA SER A 41 -5.81 36.61 -2.21
C SER A 41 -4.69 35.69 -2.70
N SER A 42 -4.30 35.78 -3.96
CA SER A 42 -3.19 34.99 -4.50
C SER A 42 -1.85 35.42 -3.92
N ASP A 43 -0.99 34.43 -3.70
CA ASP A 43 0.37 34.64 -3.23
C ASP A 43 1.22 35.33 -4.29
N ILE A 44 2.24 36.06 -3.83
CA ILE A 44 3.24 36.68 -4.70
C ILE A 44 4.43 35.72 -4.80
N ASP A 45 4.59 35.09 -5.95
CA ASP A 45 5.69 34.15 -6.19
C ASP A 45 6.83 34.84 -6.94
N PHE A 46 7.96 35.06 -6.28
CA PHE A 46 9.19 35.50 -6.94
C PHE A 46 10.17 34.33 -7.15
N LEU A 47 10.83 34.31 -8.29
CA LEU A 47 12.02 33.52 -8.55
C LEU A 47 13.22 34.45 -8.73
N LEU A 48 14.25 34.21 -7.93
CA LEU A 48 15.56 34.83 -8.01
C LEU A 48 16.51 33.89 -8.76
N VAL A 49 17.11 34.39 -9.85
CA VAL A 49 18.03 33.65 -10.70
C VAL A 49 19.44 34.21 -10.59
N SER A 50 20.42 33.35 -10.29
CA SER A 50 21.84 33.71 -10.20
C SER A 50 22.69 32.92 -11.21
N ARG A 51 23.79 33.54 -11.64
CA ARG A 51 24.85 32.88 -12.44
C ARG A 51 25.83 32.06 -11.59
N ARG A 52 25.69 32.04 -10.27
CA ARG A 52 26.53 31.20 -9.40
C ARG A 52 26.36 29.72 -9.77
N ASP A 53 27.44 28.96 -9.73
CA ASP A 53 27.42 27.52 -10.05
C ASP A 53 26.92 26.64 -8.90
N ASP A 54 26.83 27.19 -7.69
CA ASP A 54 26.38 26.48 -6.49
C ASP A 54 24.93 26.00 -6.59
N ASP A 55 24.63 24.90 -5.88
CA ASP A 55 23.26 24.44 -5.71
C ASP A 55 22.52 25.32 -4.70
N LEU A 56 21.50 26.04 -5.17
CA LEU A 56 20.63 26.83 -4.31
C LEU A 56 19.48 25.98 -3.73
N PRO A 57 18.96 26.35 -2.55
CA PRO A 57 17.89 25.59 -1.88
C PRO A 57 16.62 25.44 -2.72
N THR A 58 16.05 24.23 -2.72
CA THR A 58 14.79 23.98 -3.44
C THR A 58 13.56 24.58 -2.72
N MET A 59 13.59 24.60 -1.39
CA MET A 59 12.53 25.14 -0.52
C MET A 59 12.46 26.67 -0.65
N PRO A 60 11.28 27.27 -0.88
CA PRO A 60 11.13 28.72 -0.92
C PRO A 60 11.25 29.34 0.48
N SER A 61 11.70 30.59 0.53
CA SER A 61 11.52 31.47 1.70
C SER A 61 10.09 32.02 1.68
N LEU A 62 9.42 32.01 2.83
CA LEU A 62 8.07 32.54 3.00
C LEU A 62 8.12 33.81 3.85
N LEU A 63 7.67 34.93 3.28
CA LEU A 63 7.63 36.23 3.92
C LEU A 63 6.20 36.76 3.96
N PHE A 64 5.92 37.64 4.92
CA PHE A 64 4.63 38.30 5.08
C PHE A 64 4.81 39.81 4.97
N VAL A 65 4.71 40.34 3.76
CA VAL A 65 5.01 41.73 3.43
C VAL A 65 3.73 42.46 3.09
N ASP A 66 3.47 43.60 3.74
CA ASP A 66 2.26 44.41 3.58
C ASP A 66 0.95 43.59 3.62
N GLY A 67 0.88 42.62 4.55
CA GLY A 67 -0.28 41.75 4.72
C GLY A 67 -0.47 40.69 3.61
N ARG A 68 0.54 40.48 2.75
CA ARG A 68 0.53 39.44 1.73
C ARG A 68 1.58 38.37 1.99
N ARG A 69 1.27 37.14 1.60
CA ARG A 69 2.25 36.04 1.54
C ARG A 69 3.09 36.18 0.27
N VAL A 70 4.40 36.32 0.45
CA VAL A 70 5.39 36.38 -0.61
C VAL A 70 6.27 35.15 -0.51
N GLU A 71 6.35 34.37 -1.58
CA GLU A 71 7.24 33.22 -1.69
C GLU A 71 8.44 33.57 -2.57
N ILE A 72 9.65 33.44 -2.02
CA ILE A 72 10.91 33.65 -2.76
C ILE A 72 11.60 32.32 -3.01
N ARG A 73 11.71 31.95 -4.29
CA ARG A 73 12.49 30.81 -4.76
C ARG A 73 13.82 31.30 -5.30
N THR A 74 14.88 30.50 -5.14
CA THR A 74 16.22 30.83 -5.68
C THR A 74 16.74 29.69 -6.55
N ARG A 75 17.23 29.99 -7.75
CA ARG A 75 17.81 28.97 -8.65
C ARG A 75 19.04 29.50 -9.36
N SER A 76 20.02 28.64 -9.59
CA SER A 76 21.10 28.98 -10.51
C SER A 76 20.68 28.71 -11.96
N VAL A 77 21.33 29.40 -12.90
CA VAL A 77 21.17 29.13 -14.34
C VAL A 77 21.46 27.66 -14.65
N ARG A 78 22.50 27.08 -14.04
CA ARG A 78 22.83 25.65 -14.17
C ARG A 78 21.68 24.76 -13.72
N GLN A 79 21.10 24.99 -12.54
CA GLN A 79 19.97 24.20 -12.05
C GLN A 79 18.75 24.27 -12.98
N LEU A 80 18.46 25.44 -13.57
CA LEU A 80 17.37 25.61 -14.52
C LEU A 80 17.65 24.87 -15.83
N ALA A 81 18.88 24.96 -16.34
CA ALA A 81 19.32 24.20 -17.50
C ALA A 81 19.22 22.68 -17.27
N ASP A 82 19.69 22.19 -16.13
CA ASP A 82 19.61 20.78 -15.73
C ASP A 82 18.15 20.30 -15.66
N GLN A 83 17.24 21.14 -15.14
CA GLN A 83 15.81 20.85 -15.08
C GLN A 83 15.17 20.76 -16.46
N PHE A 84 15.45 21.72 -17.35
CA PHE A 84 14.96 21.68 -18.73
C PHE A 84 15.47 20.46 -19.50
N GLN A 85 16.77 20.16 -19.38
CA GLN A 85 17.36 18.96 -19.99
C GLN A 85 16.73 17.68 -19.44
N GLU A 86 16.43 17.60 -18.14
CA GLU A 86 15.75 16.45 -17.56
C GLU A 86 14.31 16.31 -18.06
N VAL A 87 13.56 17.43 -18.20
CA VAL A 87 12.22 17.41 -18.81
C VAL A 87 12.28 16.86 -20.24
N GLU A 88 13.23 17.33 -21.05
CA GLU A 88 13.39 16.85 -22.43
C GLU A 88 13.79 15.38 -22.51
N ARG A 89 14.72 14.94 -21.65
CA ARG A 89 15.13 13.53 -21.56
C ARG A 89 13.97 12.63 -21.14
N ALA A 90 13.19 13.07 -20.15
CA ALA A 90 12.06 12.31 -19.61
C ALA A 90 10.80 12.38 -20.50
N ALA A 91 10.70 13.35 -21.43
CA ALA A 91 9.56 13.50 -22.34
C ALA A 91 9.28 12.24 -23.19
N ALA A 92 10.34 11.50 -23.58
CA ALA A 92 10.18 10.23 -24.29
C ALA A 92 9.54 9.12 -23.44
N ARG A 93 9.46 9.32 -22.12
CA ARG A 93 8.89 8.40 -21.14
C ARG A 93 7.98 9.17 -20.18
N PRO A 94 6.80 9.63 -20.62
CA PRO A 94 5.87 10.41 -19.80
C PRO A 94 5.59 9.84 -18.39
N PRO A 95 5.47 8.51 -18.15
CA PRO A 95 5.28 7.99 -16.79
C PRO A 95 6.43 8.29 -15.80
N ARG A 96 7.63 8.62 -16.29
CA ARG A 96 8.79 8.96 -15.45
C ARG A 96 8.98 10.46 -15.26
N LEU A 97 8.23 11.28 -15.99
CA LEU A 97 8.34 12.72 -15.91
C LEU A 97 7.64 13.22 -14.64
N SER A 98 8.43 13.80 -13.74
CA SER A 98 7.94 14.37 -12.48
C SER A 98 7.02 15.57 -12.75
N GLU A 99 5.87 15.56 -12.09
CA GLU A 99 4.92 16.67 -12.10
C GLU A 99 5.55 17.95 -11.54
N ASP A 100 6.27 17.87 -10.42
CA ASP A 100 6.95 19.02 -9.81
C ASP A 100 8.00 19.61 -10.73
N LEU A 101 8.74 18.75 -11.45
CA LEU A 101 9.72 19.20 -12.43
C LEU A 101 9.04 19.94 -13.58
N LEU A 102 7.95 19.39 -14.11
CA LEU A 102 7.17 20.01 -15.17
C LEU A 102 6.58 21.35 -14.71
N ASN A 103 6.04 21.41 -13.48
CA ASN A 103 5.50 22.63 -12.88
C ASN A 103 6.57 23.73 -12.73
N ARG A 104 7.77 23.39 -12.24
CA ARG A 104 8.87 24.36 -12.14
C ARG A 104 9.26 24.93 -13.50
N CYS A 105 9.40 24.07 -14.51
CA CYS A 105 9.76 24.52 -15.86
C CYS A 105 8.66 25.41 -16.46
N GLN A 106 7.40 25.04 -16.27
CA GLN A 106 6.24 25.82 -16.71
C GLN A 106 6.27 27.24 -16.13
N ARG A 107 6.45 27.35 -14.81
CA ARG A 107 6.46 28.63 -14.09
C ARG A 107 7.57 29.56 -14.56
N VAL A 108 8.76 29.04 -14.81
CA VAL A 108 9.89 29.80 -15.35
C VAL A 108 9.61 30.29 -16.77
N LEU A 109 9.14 29.42 -17.65
CA LEU A 109 8.88 29.75 -19.05
C LEU A 109 7.80 30.83 -19.21
N HIS A 110 6.77 30.80 -18.36
CA HIS A 110 5.66 31.76 -18.38
C HIS A 110 5.82 32.88 -17.34
N SER A 111 7.00 33.04 -16.76
CA SER A 111 7.29 34.09 -15.79
C SER A 111 7.34 35.48 -16.42
N HIS A 112 7.07 36.51 -15.61
CA HIS A 112 7.21 37.91 -15.98
C HIS A 112 8.49 38.50 -15.36
N PRO A 113 9.50 38.91 -16.17
CA PRO A 113 10.72 39.49 -15.64
C PRO A 113 10.46 40.84 -14.96
N LEU A 114 11.09 41.06 -13.80
CA LEU A 114 11.06 42.34 -13.05
C LEU A 114 12.46 42.98 -12.96
N ARG A 115 13.51 42.16 -12.89
CA ARG A 115 14.93 42.59 -12.88
C ARG A 115 15.79 41.62 -13.69
N GLY A 116 16.86 42.11 -14.29
CA GLY A 116 17.79 41.25 -15.05
C GLY A 116 17.18 40.59 -16.28
N HIS A 117 16.32 41.31 -17.01
CA HIS A 117 15.55 40.84 -18.17
C HIS A 117 16.36 39.97 -19.15
N ALA A 118 17.56 40.41 -19.54
CA ALA A 118 18.40 39.68 -20.48
C ALA A 118 18.76 38.26 -19.99
N LEU A 119 19.07 38.11 -18.71
CA LEU A 119 19.37 36.79 -18.12
C LEU A 119 18.13 35.89 -18.06
N VAL A 120 16.97 36.47 -17.75
CA VAL A 120 15.70 35.71 -17.73
C VAL A 120 15.37 35.18 -19.12
N GLU A 121 15.47 36.03 -20.14
CA GLU A 121 15.20 35.63 -21.52
C GLU A 121 16.23 34.62 -22.05
N GLU A 122 17.51 34.75 -21.65
CA GLU A 122 18.55 33.74 -21.92
C GLU A 122 18.17 32.37 -21.33
N VAL A 123 17.71 32.34 -20.07
CA VAL A 123 17.26 31.10 -19.41
C VAL A 123 16.03 30.52 -20.09
N LYS A 124 15.01 31.33 -20.40
CA LYS A 124 13.80 30.85 -21.09
C LYS A 124 14.11 30.28 -22.47
N ALA A 125 15.08 30.86 -23.19
CA ALA A 125 15.50 30.40 -24.50
C ALA A 125 16.12 28.99 -24.49
N LEU A 126 16.53 28.46 -23.33
CA LEU A 126 17.06 27.10 -23.18
C LEU A 126 16.03 26.01 -23.49
N LEU A 127 14.73 26.31 -23.38
CA LEU A 127 13.65 25.37 -23.72
C LEU A 127 12.53 26.09 -24.49
N PRO A 128 12.41 25.88 -25.82
CA PRO A 128 11.36 26.50 -26.61
C PRO A 128 9.96 26.19 -26.07
N VAL A 129 9.10 27.22 -25.98
CA VAL A 129 7.73 27.09 -25.44
C VAL A 129 6.91 26.06 -26.22
N GLU A 130 7.07 25.99 -27.54
CA GLU A 130 6.40 25.02 -28.41
C GLU A 130 6.82 23.58 -28.09
N ARG A 131 8.10 23.39 -27.69
CA ARG A 131 8.60 22.09 -27.25
C ARG A 131 7.99 21.72 -25.92
N PHE A 132 8.01 22.63 -24.95
CA PHE A 132 7.42 22.42 -23.64
C PHE A 132 5.92 22.11 -23.71
N ARG A 133 5.19 22.84 -24.56
CA ARG A 133 3.77 22.63 -24.87
C ARG A 133 3.45 21.19 -25.24
N ARG A 134 4.22 20.60 -26.16
CA ARG A 134 4.05 19.20 -26.60
C ARG A 134 4.33 18.22 -25.47
N ILE A 135 5.40 18.46 -24.70
CA ILE A 135 5.76 17.61 -23.56
C ILE A 135 4.63 17.59 -22.52
N THR A 136 4.09 18.76 -22.18
CA THR A 136 2.99 18.91 -21.23
C THR A 136 1.70 18.25 -21.75
N ALA A 137 1.37 18.42 -23.03
CA ALA A 137 0.24 17.75 -23.66
C ALA A 137 0.38 16.22 -23.60
N ASP A 138 1.54 15.67 -23.98
CA ASP A 138 1.80 14.22 -23.95
C ASP A 138 1.75 13.65 -22.54
N TRP A 139 2.24 14.42 -21.56
CA TRP A 139 2.20 14.06 -20.15
C TRP A 139 0.76 13.98 -19.63
N TRP A 140 -0.08 14.99 -19.89
CA TRP A 140 -1.50 14.95 -19.55
C TRP A 140 -2.25 13.85 -20.30
N ALA A 141 -1.99 13.66 -21.60
CA ALA A 141 -2.57 12.58 -22.39
C ALA A 141 -2.22 11.20 -21.78
N HIS A 142 -0.99 11.03 -21.31
CA HIS A 142 -0.59 9.80 -20.63
C HIS A 142 -1.45 9.57 -19.38
N ARG A 143 -1.58 10.56 -18.49
CA ARG A 143 -2.37 10.43 -17.26
C ARG A 143 -3.85 10.17 -17.55
N ALA A 144 -4.43 10.91 -18.50
CA ALA A 144 -5.81 10.72 -18.96
C ALA A 144 -6.05 9.27 -19.40
N ARG A 145 -5.13 8.69 -20.20
CA ARG A 145 -5.21 7.28 -20.59
C ARG A 145 -5.20 6.35 -19.38
N GLN A 146 -4.34 6.58 -18.40
CA GLN A 146 -4.27 5.70 -17.22
C GLN A 146 -5.55 5.77 -16.38
N SER A 147 -6.06 6.99 -16.15
CA SER A 147 -7.29 7.20 -15.39
C SER A 147 -8.51 6.59 -16.09
N LEU A 148 -8.66 6.74 -17.42
CA LEU A 148 -9.75 6.11 -18.18
C LEU A 148 -9.66 4.58 -18.19
N ARG A 149 -8.46 4.01 -18.33
CA ARG A 149 -8.23 2.56 -18.26
C ARG A 149 -8.57 2.01 -16.87
N HIS A 150 -8.27 2.77 -15.83
CA HIS A 150 -8.61 2.40 -14.47
C HIS A 150 -10.11 2.51 -14.20
N ALA A 151 -10.76 3.59 -14.65
CA ALA A 151 -12.22 3.74 -14.58
C ALA A 151 -12.95 2.60 -15.32
N LEU A 152 -12.48 2.20 -16.51
CA LEU A 152 -12.98 1.02 -17.23
C LEU A 152 -12.83 -0.27 -16.41
N ALA A 153 -11.72 -0.42 -15.67
CA ALA A 153 -11.50 -1.57 -14.82
C ALA A 153 -12.45 -1.59 -13.62
N LEU A 154 -12.62 -0.46 -12.94
CA LEU A 154 -13.54 -0.32 -11.80
C LEU A 154 -14.99 -0.55 -12.21
N GLN A 155 -15.40 0.01 -13.34
CA GLN A 155 -16.72 -0.25 -13.93
C GLN A 155 -16.93 -1.74 -14.23
N CYS A 156 -15.89 -2.43 -14.73
CA CYS A 156 -15.94 -3.88 -14.96
C CYS A 156 -16.06 -4.66 -13.64
N LEU A 157 -15.46 -4.17 -12.57
CA LEU A 157 -15.47 -4.78 -11.23
C LEU A 157 -16.69 -4.41 -10.38
N GLY A 158 -17.65 -3.64 -10.92
CA GLY A 158 -18.85 -3.21 -10.20
C GLY A 158 -18.64 -2.02 -9.26
N GLU A 159 -17.44 -1.45 -9.22
CA GLU A 159 -17.06 -0.31 -8.37
C GLU A 159 -17.46 1.02 -9.03
N SER A 160 -18.77 1.22 -9.17
CA SER A 160 -19.35 2.27 -10.02
C SER A 160 -19.05 3.68 -9.50
N ASP A 161 -19.19 3.91 -8.20
CA ASP A 161 -18.93 5.23 -7.60
C ASP A 161 -17.45 5.62 -7.75
N GLU A 162 -16.53 4.68 -7.47
CA GLU A 162 -15.09 4.89 -7.66
C GLU A 162 -14.76 5.11 -9.15
N ALA A 163 -15.43 4.40 -10.07
CA ALA A 163 -15.25 4.59 -11.50
C ALA A 163 -15.69 6.00 -11.96
N VAL A 164 -16.74 6.58 -11.38
CA VAL A 164 -17.20 7.95 -11.67
C VAL A 164 -16.14 8.98 -11.27
N ASP A 165 -15.55 8.84 -10.08
CA ASP A 165 -14.51 9.77 -9.62
C ASP A 165 -13.25 9.70 -10.48
N TRP A 166 -12.80 8.51 -10.87
CA TRP A 166 -11.70 8.36 -11.81
C TRP A 166 -12.03 8.86 -13.23
N THR A 167 -13.30 8.77 -13.64
CA THR A 167 -13.80 9.35 -14.89
C THR A 167 -13.75 10.89 -14.85
N ARG A 168 -14.08 11.50 -13.71
CA ARG A 168 -13.95 12.95 -13.50
C ARG A 168 -12.49 13.40 -13.58
N ALA A 169 -11.59 12.70 -12.89
CA ALA A 169 -10.16 12.97 -12.97
C ALA A 169 -9.62 12.83 -14.41
N ALA A 170 -10.03 11.80 -15.12
CA ALA A 170 -9.69 11.61 -16.53
C ALA A 170 -10.20 12.72 -17.45
N LEU A 171 -11.41 13.24 -17.20
CA LEU A 171 -11.99 14.34 -17.97
C LEU A 171 -11.12 15.59 -17.86
N VAL A 172 -10.76 15.99 -16.62
CA VAL A 172 -9.83 17.09 -16.37
C VAL A 172 -8.53 16.87 -17.12
N GLN A 173 -7.91 15.69 -16.99
CA GLN A 173 -6.63 15.37 -17.65
C GLN A 173 -6.71 15.41 -19.18
N SER A 174 -7.84 14.99 -19.75
CA SER A 174 -8.06 14.99 -21.21
C SER A 174 -8.15 16.42 -21.74
N VAL A 175 -8.92 17.27 -21.07
CA VAL A 175 -9.03 18.69 -21.45
C VAL A 175 -7.72 19.43 -21.22
N LYS A 176 -6.99 19.14 -20.12
CA LYS A 176 -5.65 19.68 -19.87
C LYS A 176 -4.65 19.31 -20.95
N SER A 177 -4.70 18.07 -21.45
CA SER A 177 -3.88 17.63 -22.58
C SER A 177 -4.18 18.46 -23.84
N TRP A 178 -5.45 18.64 -24.16
CA TRP A 178 -5.90 19.40 -25.31
C TRP A 178 -5.54 20.88 -25.21
N ALA A 179 -5.79 21.50 -24.04
CA ALA A 179 -5.51 22.91 -23.78
C ALA A 179 -4.00 23.19 -23.80
N ALA A 180 -3.19 22.30 -23.20
CA ALA A 180 -1.73 22.33 -23.35
C ALA A 180 -1.37 22.25 -24.84
N GLY A 181 -2.03 21.38 -25.60
CA GLY A 181 -1.91 21.31 -27.06
C GLY A 181 -2.24 22.62 -27.81
N LEU A 182 -2.81 23.64 -27.19
CA LEU A 182 -3.06 24.98 -27.75
C LEU A 182 -2.14 26.08 -27.17
N GLY A 183 -1.43 25.81 -26.08
CA GLY A 183 -0.57 26.79 -25.41
C GLY A 183 -0.86 26.96 -23.91
N GLU A 184 -1.99 26.44 -23.42
CA GLU A 184 -2.38 26.51 -22.01
C GLU A 184 -1.64 25.45 -21.19
N THR A 185 -0.41 25.75 -20.79
CA THR A 185 0.45 24.77 -20.13
C THR A 185 0.39 24.82 -18.60
N TYR A 186 -0.22 25.83 -17.99
CA TYR A 186 -0.26 26.01 -16.53
C TYR A 186 -0.83 24.78 -15.82
N LEU A 187 -0.08 24.02 -15.03
CA LEU A 187 -0.51 22.66 -14.63
C LEU A 187 -1.76 22.63 -13.73
N GLU A 188 -1.97 23.66 -12.91
CA GLU A 188 -3.01 23.68 -11.88
C GLU A 188 -4.45 23.58 -12.43
N PRO A 189 -5.21 22.53 -12.07
CA PRO A 189 -6.59 22.33 -12.53
C PRO A 189 -7.59 23.35 -11.99
N LYS A 190 -7.33 23.99 -10.84
CA LYS A 190 -8.27 24.97 -10.28
C LYS A 190 -8.52 26.19 -11.19
N TRP A 191 -7.59 26.47 -12.10
CA TRP A 191 -7.71 27.53 -13.10
C TRP A 191 -8.21 27.04 -14.46
N LEU A 192 -8.72 25.81 -14.54
CA LEU A 192 -9.12 25.22 -15.82
C LEU A 192 -10.23 26.02 -16.50
N SER A 193 -11.17 26.61 -15.75
CA SER A 193 -12.20 27.50 -16.32
C SER A 193 -11.58 28.62 -17.15
N MET A 194 -10.66 29.37 -16.56
CA MET A 194 -10.01 30.52 -17.19
C MET A 194 -9.09 30.10 -18.34
N GLN A 195 -8.44 28.94 -18.24
CA GLN A 195 -7.64 28.36 -19.33
C GLN A 195 -8.52 28.00 -20.53
N LEU A 196 -9.71 27.42 -20.29
CA LEU A 196 -10.66 27.09 -21.35
C LEU A 196 -11.22 28.34 -22.03
N ASP A 197 -11.52 29.39 -21.27
CA ASP A 197 -11.95 30.68 -21.81
C ASP A 197 -10.84 31.30 -22.68
N ARG A 198 -9.59 31.29 -22.20
CA ARG A 198 -8.43 31.80 -22.95
C ARG A 198 -8.14 31.01 -24.23
N ALA A 199 -8.36 29.70 -24.21
CA ALA A 199 -8.22 28.84 -25.39
C ALA A 199 -9.25 29.14 -26.49
N GLY A 200 -10.33 29.89 -26.20
CA GLY A 200 -11.23 30.45 -27.20
C GLY A 200 -12.13 29.42 -27.92
N ARG A 201 -12.42 28.28 -27.28
CA ARG A 201 -13.25 27.20 -27.86
C ARG A 201 -14.43 26.87 -26.97
N GLU A 202 -15.52 27.61 -27.19
CA GLU A 202 -16.76 27.51 -26.41
C GLU A 202 -17.37 26.11 -26.49
N ASP A 203 -17.31 25.46 -27.66
CA ASP A 203 -17.81 24.10 -27.85
C ASP A 203 -17.13 23.07 -26.92
N VAL A 204 -15.81 23.20 -26.74
CA VAL A 204 -15.04 22.34 -25.83
C VAL A 204 -15.31 22.69 -24.37
N ARG A 205 -15.32 23.99 -24.04
CA ARG A 205 -15.60 24.48 -22.69
C ARG A 205 -16.97 24.03 -22.20
N ASP A 206 -18.01 24.25 -22.99
CA ASP A 206 -19.39 23.99 -22.62
C ASP A 206 -19.64 22.49 -22.53
N ARG A 207 -19.03 21.70 -23.42
CA ARG A 207 -19.08 20.23 -23.34
C ARG A 207 -18.37 19.70 -22.10
N TYR A 208 -17.20 20.24 -21.75
CA TYR A 208 -16.50 19.89 -20.52
C TYR A 208 -17.39 20.14 -19.30
N TRP A 209 -17.98 21.33 -19.17
CA TRP A 209 -18.83 21.65 -18.01
C TRP A 209 -20.11 20.84 -17.95
N ALA A 210 -20.77 20.60 -19.09
CA ALA A 210 -21.93 19.72 -19.15
C ALA A 210 -21.61 18.31 -18.64
N LEU A 211 -20.43 17.78 -18.96
CA LEU A 211 -19.96 16.50 -18.45
C LEU A 211 -19.59 16.60 -16.96
N GLU A 212 -18.75 17.56 -16.58
CA GLU A 212 -18.23 17.71 -15.21
C GLU A 212 -19.34 17.87 -14.17
N THR A 213 -20.38 18.62 -14.50
CA THR A 213 -21.52 18.91 -13.61
C THR A 213 -22.63 17.86 -13.69
N ALA A 214 -22.55 16.88 -14.59
CA ALA A 214 -23.54 15.83 -14.69
C ALA A 214 -23.61 15.00 -13.41
N VAL A 215 -24.80 14.94 -12.80
CA VAL A 215 -25.05 14.17 -11.59
C VAL A 215 -25.21 12.70 -11.96
N VAL A 216 -24.42 11.84 -11.32
CA VAL A 216 -24.56 10.38 -11.38
C VAL A 216 -25.05 9.93 -10.00
N PRO A 217 -26.25 9.32 -9.89
CA PRO A 217 -26.72 8.77 -8.62
C PRO A 217 -25.75 7.70 -8.09
N SER A 218 -25.42 7.76 -6.79
CA SER A 218 -24.57 6.75 -6.15
C SER A 218 -25.20 5.36 -6.26
N GLY A 219 -24.39 4.37 -6.62
CA GLY A 219 -24.81 2.99 -6.84
C GLY A 219 -25.45 2.71 -8.21
N ASP A 220 -25.72 3.73 -9.04
CA ASP A 220 -26.27 3.52 -10.38
C ASP A 220 -25.19 3.14 -11.39
N ALA A 221 -24.98 1.84 -11.56
CA ALA A 221 -24.01 1.29 -12.49
C ALA A 221 -24.30 1.61 -13.96
N GLY A 222 -25.55 1.86 -14.32
CA GLY A 222 -25.96 2.24 -15.68
C GLY A 222 -25.53 3.68 -15.98
N ALA A 223 -25.90 4.61 -15.10
CA ALA A 223 -25.53 6.01 -15.22
C ALA A 223 -24.00 6.22 -15.14
N ALA A 224 -23.29 5.46 -14.29
CA ALA A 224 -21.83 5.47 -14.24
C ALA A 224 -21.20 5.04 -15.57
N ARG A 225 -21.73 4.00 -16.21
CA ARG A 225 -21.28 3.53 -17.52
C ARG A 225 -21.54 4.55 -18.62
N ASP A 226 -22.70 5.18 -18.63
CA ASP A 226 -23.05 6.20 -19.63
C ASP A 226 -22.16 7.44 -19.48
N ARG A 227 -21.87 7.85 -18.24
CA ARG A 227 -20.91 8.92 -17.93
C ARG A 227 -19.51 8.60 -18.46
N LEU A 228 -19.00 7.39 -18.19
CA LEU A 228 -17.70 6.94 -18.69
C LEU A 228 -17.67 6.92 -20.22
N ASN A 229 -18.73 6.43 -20.85
CA ASN A 229 -18.84 6.42 -22.30
C ASN A 229 -18.81 7.84 -22.88
N ALA A 230 -19.60 8.77 -22.34
CA ALA A 230 -19.62 10.16 -22.79
C ALA A 230 -18.26 10.85 -22.63
N CYS A 231 -17.52 10.57 -21.54
CA CYS A 231 -16.14 11.04 -21.36
C CYS A 231 -15.16 10.43 -22.35
N LEU A 232 -15.29 9.14 -22.67
CA LEU A 232 -14.44 8.46 -23.65
C LEU A 232 -14.62 9.04 -25.06
N ASP A 233 -15.86 9.31 -25.47
CA ASP A 233 -16.14 9.96 -26.76
C ASP A 233 -15.53 11.36 -26.80
N PHE A 234 -15.79 12.17 -25.77
CA PHE A 234 -15.25 13.52 -25.72
C PHE A 234 -13.72 13.55 -25.67
N ALA A 235 -13.08 12.65 -24.92
CA ALA A 235 -11.62 12.54 -24.93
C ALA A 235 -11.08 12.17 -26.32
N ALA A 236 -11.78 11.30 -27.07
CA ALA A 236 -11.42 10.96 -28.43
C ALA A 236 -11.58 12.14 -29.40
N ASP A 237 -12.66 12.94 -29.25
CA ASP A 237 -12.88 14.17 -30.03
C ASP A 237 -11.77 15.21 -29.79
N LEU A 238 -11.23 15.25 -28.57
CA LEU A 238 -10.06 16.07 -28.20
C LEU A 238 -8.72 15.49 -28.70
N GLY A 239 -8.72 14.35 -29.39
CA GLY A 239 -7.55 13.70 -29.96
C GLY A 239 -6.87 12.67 -29.05
N LEU A 240 -7.45 12.31 -27.91
CA LEU A 240 -6.89 11.28 -27.03
C LEU A 240 -7.07 9.88 -27.65
N THR A 241 -5.96 9.20 -27.90
CA THR A 241 -5.96 7.83 -28.44
C THR A 241 -5.56 6.79 -27.38
N GLY A 242 -5.75 5.51 -27.69
CA GLY A 242 -5.19 4.40 -26.89
C GLY A 242 -6.06 3.89 -25.73
N VAL A 243 -7.34 4.28 -25.67
CA VAL A 243 -8.33 3.76 -24.72
C VAL A 243 -9.65 3.37 -25.42
N PRO A 244 -9.64 2.43 -26.38
CA PRO A 244 -10.90 1.87 -26.89
C PRO A 244 -11.72 1.25 -25.75
N ARG A 245 -13.05 1.25 -25.90
CA ARG A 245 -14.05 0.60 -25.01
C ARG A 245 -13.95 -0.94 -25.05
N LYS A 246 -12.81 -1.48 -24.64
CA LYS A 246 -12.48 -2.91 -24.71
C LYS A 246 -11.83 -3.35 -23.39
N PRO A 247 -12.63 -3.65 -22.35
CA PRO A 247 -12.09 -4.07 -21.05
C PRO A 247 -11.28 -5.37 -21.15
N GLU A 248 -11.43 -6.15 -22.22
CA GLU A 248 -10.64 -7.35 -22.51
C GLU A 248 -9.15 -7.05 -22.76
N ARG A 249 -8.80 -5.78 -22.98
CA ARG A 249 -7.41 -5.32 -23.09
C ARG A 249 -6.73 -5.13 -21.73
N LEU A 250 -7.49 -5.06 -20.64
CA LEU A 250 -6.96 -5.04 -19.29
C LEU A 250 -6.64 -6.47 -18.87
N THR A 251 -5.38 -6.79 -18.60
CA THR A 251 -4.98 -8.06 -18.00
C THR A 251 -4.65 -7.90 -16.53
N VAL A 252 -5.01 -8.89 -15.72
CA VAL A 252 -4.63 -8.98 -14.31
C VAL A 252 -3.27 -9.65 -14.22
N GLU A 253 -2.27 -8.98 -13.68
CA GLU A 253 -0.87 -9.39 -13.72
C GLU A 253 -0.26 -9.46 -12.33
N ARG A 254 0.84 -10.23 -12.23
CA ARG A 254 1.64 -10.32 -11.01
C ARG A 254 2.28 -8.98 -10.66
N VAL A 255 2.32 -8.67 -9.37
CA VAL A 255 3.16 -7.62 -8.80
C VAL A 255 4.47 -8.24 -8.29
N ALA A 256 5.60 -7.61 -8.62
CA ALA A 256 6.91 -8.08 -8.16
C ALA A 256 6.94 -8.13 -6.62
N ARG A 257 7.58 -9.16 -6.06
CA ARG A 257 7.70 -9.38 -4.60
C ARG A 257 6.35 -9.51 -3.86
N VAL A 258 5.28 -9.86 -4.58
CA VAL A 258 4.07 -10.42 -3.98
C VAL A 258 4.13 -11.95 -4.07
N THR A 259 3.93 -12.60 -2.93
CA THR A 259 3.97 -14.07 -2.77
C THR A 259 2.76 -14.55 -1.98
N THR A 260 2.29 -15.74 -2.31
CA THR A 260 1.14 -16.37 -1.66
C THR A 260 1.58 -17.57 -0.85
N TRP A 261 1.00 -17.73 0.33
CA TRP A 261 1.29 -18.79 1.27
C TRP A 261 -0.01 -19.36 1.82
N GLN A 262 -0.22 -20.65 1.63
CA GLN A 262 -1.35 -21.37 2.20
C GLN A 262 -0.89 -22.02 3.51
N THR A 263 -1.62 -21.77 4.59
CA THR A 263 -1.45 -22.50 5.85
C THR A 263 -2.81 -23.00 6.28
N GLY A 264 -2.99 -24.32 6.37
CA GLY A 264 -4.31 -24.91 6.59
C GLY A 264 -5.29 -24.42 5.52
N GLU A 265 -6.37 -23.76 5.94
CA GLU A 265 -7.38 -23.18 5.04
C GLU A 265 -7.12 -21.70 4.71
N ARG A 266 -6.24 -21.03 5.45
CA ARG A 266 -5.98 -19.60 5.32
C ARG A 266 -4.96 -19.29 4.23
N VAL A 267 -5.31 -18.35 3.36
CA VAL A 267 -4.38 -17.74 2.40
C VAL A 267 -3.74 -16.52 3.05
N HIS A 268 -2.42 -16.43 2.98
CA HIS A 268 -1.65 -15.25 3.32
C HIS A 268 -0.96 -14.71 2.06
N VAL A 269 -1.02 -13.40 1.85
CA VAL A 269 -0.36 -12.72 0.74
C VAL A 269 0.68 -11.77 1.33
N VAL A 270 1.95 -12.01 1.02
CA VAL A 270 3.05 -11.17 1.49
C VAL A 270 3.43 -10.17 0.40
N ARG A 271 3.40 -8.88 0.72
CA ARG A 271 3.79 -7.77 -0.16
C ARG A 271 5.11 -7.17 0.28
N GLY A 272 6.10 -7.18 -0.61
CA GLY A 272 7.38 -6.49 -0.41
C GLY A 272 8.24 -7.05 0.74
N ARG A 273 8.01 -8.31 1.16
CA ARG A 273 8.62 -8.94 2.34
C ARG A 273 8.35 -8.21 3.67
N ARG A 274 7.35 -7.32 3.71
CA ARG A 274 7.06 -6.47 4.87
C ARG A 274 5.64 -6.68 5.36
N ASP A 275 4.67 -6.56 4.46
CA ASP A 275 3.26 -6.59 4.81
C ASP A 275 2.69 -7.98 4.58
N VAL A 276 1.92 -8.49 5.53
CA VAL A 276 1.20 -9.77 5.43
C VAL A 276 -0.29 -9.48 5.42
N PHE A 277 -0.97 -9.91 4.37
CA PHE A 277 -2.43 -9.87 4.27
C PHE A 277 -3.00 -11.26 4.52
N ALA A 278 -3.91 -11.40 5.47
CA ALA A 278 -4.66 -12.62 5.70
C ALA A 278 -6.03 -12.52 4.99
N LEU A 279 -6.33 -13.48 4.12
CA LEU A 279 -7.57 -13.45 3.34
C LEU A 279 -8.66 -14.28 4.01
N GLY A 280 -9.86 -13.72 4.14
CA GLY A 280 -11.08 -14.43 4.50
C GLY A 280 -11.39 -15.62 3.59
N ALA A 281 -12.37 -16.46 3.95
CA ALA A 281 -12.71 -17.64 3.16
C ALA A 281 -13.07 -17.31 1.70
N ASP A 282 -13.95 -16.34 1.49
CA ASP A 282 -14.38 -15.89 0.15
C ASP A 282 -13.22 -15.19 -0.58
N ALA A 283 -12.53 -14.28 0.11
CA ALA A 283 -11.37 -13.59 -0.44
C ALA A 283 -10.27 -14.58 -0.88
N GLY A 284 -10.00 -15.60 -0.07
CA GLY A 284 -9.05 -16.67 -0.37
C GLY A 284 -9.51 -17.54 -1.55
N THR A 285 -10.81 -17.80 -1.68
CA THR A 285 -11.36 -18.54 -2.83
C THR A 285 -11.22 -17.74 -4.13
N VAL A 286 -11.58 -16.45 -4.12
CA VAL A 286 -11.35 -15.57 -5.28
C VAL A 286 -9.86 -15.50 -5.61
N TRP A 287 -8.98 -15.34 -4.61
CA TRP A 287 -7.53 -15.30 -4.81
C TRP A 287 -7.00 -16.57 -5.48
N ARG A 288 -7.45 -17.75 -5.04
CA ARG A 288 -7.04 -19.04 -5.64
C ARG A 288 -7.55 -19.23 -7.07
N SER A 289 -8.65 -18.60 -7.45
CA SER A 289 -9.17 -18.62 -8.82
C SER A 289 -8.36 -17.76 -9.80
N LEU A 290 -7.49 -16.86 -9.29
CA LEU A 290 -6.76 -15.92 -10.13
C LEU A 290 -5.77 -16.62 -11.05
N VAL A 291 -6.04 -16.55 -12.36
CA VAL A 291 -5.07 -16.88 -13.41
C VAL A 291 -4.48 -15.59 -13.96
N LEU A 292 -3.23 -15.30 -13.56
CA LEU A 292 -2.52 -14.10 -13.98
C LEU A 292 -2.22 -14.12 -15.49
N GLY A 293 -2.17 -12.94 -16.11
CA GLY A 293 -2.04 -12.75 -17.56
C GLY A 293 -3.36 -12.83 -18.33
N ARG A 294 -4.48 -13.08 -17.65
CA ARG A 294 -5.81 -13.17 -18.28
C ARG A 294 -6.52 -11.81 -18.32
N PRO A 295 -7.39 -11.59 -19.33
CA PRO A 295 -8.26 -10.42 -19.37
C PRO A 295 -9.14 -10.29 -18.12
N LEU A 296 -9.32 -9.06 -17.63
CA LEU A 296 -10.09 -8.75 -16.43
C LEU A 296 -11.54 -9.29 -16.48
N PRO A 297 -12.32 -9.13 -17.56
CA PRO A 297 -13.68 -9.71 -17.63
C PRO A 297 -13.68 -11.24 -17.46
N ARG A 298 -12.65 -11.92 -17.96
CA ARG A 298 -12.50 -13.37 -17.84
C ARG A 298 -12.15 -13.77 -16.41
N VAL A 299 -11.22 -13.06 -15.77
CA VAL A 299 -10.88 -13.28 -14.36
C VAL A 299 -12.12 -13.10 -13.48
N LEU A 300 -12.91 -12.04 -13.72
CA LEU A 300 -14.15 -11.80 -12.98
C LEU A 300 -15.16 -12.95 -13.16
N ALA A 301 -15.36 -13.43 -14.39
CA ALA A 301 -16.25 -14.55 -14.67
C ALA A 301 -15.78 -15.86 -14.00
N GLU A 302 -14.48 -16.14 -14.05
CA GLU A 302 -13.87 -17.32 -13.40
C GLU A 302 -14.00 -17.23 -11.86
N SER A 303 -13.84 -16.05 -11.27
CA SER A 303 -14.09 -15.82 -9.85
C SER A 303 -15.57 -15.94 -9.48
N ALA A 304 -16.50 -15.52 -10.35
CA ALA A 304 -17.94 -15.69 -10.09
C ALA A 304 -18.35 -17.16 -10.11
N ALA A 305 -17.69 -17.98 -10.94
CA ALA A 305 -17.92 -19.41 -11.01
C ALA A 305 -17.50 -20.19 -9.74
N THR A 306 -16.77 -19.56 -8.81
CA THR A 306 -16.42 -20.20 -7.52
C THR A 306 -17.54 -20.16 -6.48
N GLY A 307 -18.70 -19.58 -6.81
CA GLY A 307 -19.84 -19.45 -5.90
C GLY A 307 -19.73 -18.29 -4.90
N VAL A 308 -18.71 -17.43 -5.02
CA VAL A 308 -18.60 -16.20 -4.21
C VAL A 308 -19.51 -15.14 -4.82
N THR A 309 -20.47 -14.64 -4.03
CA THR A 309 -21.35 -13.55 -4.44
C THR A 309 -20.54 -12.28 -4.71
N ASP A 310 -20.74 -11.70 -5.90
CA ASP A 310 -20.13 -10.44 -6.33
C ASP A 310 -18.61 -10.37 -6.03
N PRO A 311 -17.76 -11.08 -6.79
CA PRO A 311 -16.31 -11.10 -6.56
C PRO A 311 -15.61 -9.81 -7.00
N GLY A 312 -16.30 -8.91 -7.71
CA GLY A 312 -15.75 -7.67 -8.25
C GLY A 312 -15.08 -6.78 -7.19
N PRO A 313 -15.76 -6.50 -6.06
CA PRO A 313 -15.18 -5.72 -4.97
C PRO A 313 -13.94 -6.34 -4.31
N LEU A 314 -13.83 -7.68 -4.28
CA LEU A 314 -12.65 -8.37 -3.76
C LEU A 314 -11.45 -8.19 -4.71
N LEU A 315 -11.68 -8.32 -6.01
CA LEU A 315 -10.66 -8.05 -7.03
C LEU A 315 -10.22 -6.59 -6.99
N ALA A 316 -11.15 -5.66 -6.80
CA ALA A 316 -10.84 -4.25 -6.62
C ALA A 316 -10.00 -4.01 -5.36
N ALA A 317 -10.31 -4.66 -4.24
CA ALA A 317 -9.48 -4.61 -3.03
C ALA A 317 -8.05 -5.12 -3.28
N PHE A 318 -7.88 -6.23 -4.02
CA PHE A 318 -6.54 -6.73 -4.38
C PHE A 318 -5.75 -5.74 -5.23
N LEU A 319 -6.42 -5.01 -6.14
CA LEU A 319 -5.81 -3.94 -6.93
C LEU A 319 -5.42 -2.74 -6.06
N ARG A 320 -6.34 -2.25 -5.23
CA ARG A 320 -6.10 -1.12 -4.30
C ARG A 320 -4.93 -1.42 -3.37
N HIS A 321 -4.85 -2.63 -2.82
CA HIS A 321 -3.77 -3.05 -1.94
C HIS A 321 -2.49 -3.46 -2.69
N GLY A 322 -2.46 -3.39 -4.02
CA GLY A 322 -1.29 -3.72 -4.83
C GLY A 322 -0.85 -5.17 -4.72
N LEU A 323 -1.79 -6.08 -4.45
CA LEU A 323 -1.55 -7.53 -4.45
C LEU A 323 -1.54 -8.08 -5.88
N VAL A 324 -2.33 -7.46 -6.75
CA VAL A 324 -2.31 -7.63 -8.21
C VAL A 324 -2.22 -6.26 -8.88
N ARG A 325 -1.89 -6.24 -10.17
CA ARG A 325 -1.89 -5.01 -10.97
C ARG A 325 -2.60 -5.21 -12.29
N LEU A 326 -3.02 -4.11 -12.91
CA LEU A 326 -3.57 -4.11 -14.25
C LEU A 326 -2.50 -3.74 -15.27
N VAL A 327 -2.53 -4.42 -16.42
CA VAL A 327 -1.73 -4.06 -17.59
C VAL A 327 -2.66 -3.88 -18.78
N TRP A 328 -2.47 -2.80 -19.51
CA TRP A 328 -3.12 -2.61 -20.79
C TRP A 328 -2.32 -3.31 -21.89
N LYS A 329 -2.96 -4.20 -22.64
CA LYS A 329 -2.32 -4.88 -23.79
C LYS A 329 -1.76 -3.84 -24.76
N GLY A 330 -0.44 -3.87 -24.98
CA GLY A 330 0.27 -2.90 -25.83
C GLY A 330 0.43 -1.48 -25.24
N GLY A 331 0.01 -1.25 -23.99
CA GLY A 331 0.10 0.06 -23.32
C GLY A 331 0.80 0.06 -21.96
N GLY A 332 1.26 -1.11 -21.49
CA GLY A 332 2.01 -1.25 -20.23
C GLY A 332 1.12 -1.25 -18.98
N ALA A 333 1.74 -1.11 -17.81
CA ALA A 333 1.03 -1.07 -16.53
C ALA A 333 0.04 0.10 -16.48
N VAL A 334 -1.13 -0.14 -15.89
CA VAL A 334 -2.12 0.90 -15.61
C VAL A 334 -1.78 1.55 -14.27
N THR A 335 -1.29 2.78 -14.32
CA THR A 335 -0.86 3.56 -13.16
C THR A 335 -1.63 4.88 -13.12
N PRO A 336 -2.90 4.85 -12.67
CA PRO A 336 -3.74 6.04 -12.62
C PRO A 336 -3.17 7.02 -11.58
N ALA A 337 -3.42 8.31 -11.77
CA ALA A 337 -2.95 9.34 -10.87
C ALA A 337 -3.94 10.49 -10.85
N LEU A 338 -4.20 11.08 -9.69
CA LEU A 338 -5.03 12.27 -9.60
C LEU A 338 -4.22 13.51 -10.02
N PRO A 339 -4.85 14.51 -10.65
CA PRO A 339 -4.21 15.79 -10.93
C PRO A 339 -3.67 16.43 -9.64
N LEU A 340 -2.40 16.81 -9.60
CA LEU A 340 -1.77 17.54 -8.49
C LEU A 340 -1.92 16.91 -7.10
N ALA A 341 -1.99 15.58 -7.02
CA ALA A 341 -2.04 14.84 -5.77
C ALA A 341 -0.77 14.00 -5.56
N ALA A 342 -0.48 13.71 -4.29
CA ALA A 342 0.61 12.84 -3.84
C ALA A 342 0.68 11.51 -4.64
N PRO A 343 1.88 10.91 -4.77
CA PRO A 343 2.12 9.87 -5.76
C PRO A 343 1.16 8.68 -5.60
N PRO A 344 0.56 8.21 -6.71
CA PRO A 344 -0.32 7.05 -6.66
C PRO A 344 0.49 5.82 -6.25
N GLY A 345 -0.01 5.10 -5.26
CA GLY A 345 0.59 3.87 -4.77
C GLY A 345 -0.45 2.95 -4.16
N PRO A 346 -0.11 1.67 -3.94
CA PRO A 346 -0.97 0.74 -3.24
C PRO A 346 -1.37 1.26 -1.85
N VAL A 347 -2.65 1.17 -1.54
CA VAL A 347 -3.19 1.48 -0.21
C VAL A 347 -2.71 0.41 0.77
N THR A 348 -2.28 0.86 1.95
CA THR A 348 -2.02 -0.01 3.10
C THR A 348 -3.14 0.25 4.11
N PRO A 349 -4.09 -0.70 4.28
CA PRO A 349 -5.22 -0.48 5.19
C PRO A 349 -4.74 -0.49 6.65
N PRO A 350 -5.56 0.00 7.60
CA PRO A 350 -5.29 -0.17 9.02
C PRO A 350 -5.08 -1.65 9.39
N PRO A 351 -4.22 -1.97 10.36
CA PRO A 351 -4.03 -3.35 10.80
C PRO A 351 -5.30 -3.97 11.37
N SER A 352 -5.45 -5.29 11.19
CA SER A 352 -6.60 -6.06 11.66
C SER A 352 -6.71 -6.07 13.18
N THR A 353 -7.95 -6.00 13.64
CA THR A 353 -8.34 -6.08 15.04
C THR A 353 -8.72 -7.50 15.46
N ALA A 354 -8.65 -8.49 14.55
CA ALA A 354 -8.93 -9.89 14.87
C ALA A 354 -8.02 -10.41 16.01
N ARG A 355 -8.59 -11.22 16.91
CA ARG A 355 -7.90 -11.80 18.07
C ARG A 355 -8.37 -13.25 18.31
N PRO A 356 -7.47 -14.17 18.73
CA PRO A 356 -5.99 -14.05 18.71
C PRO A 356 -5.48 -13.77 17.29
N LEU A 357 -4.26 -13.25 17.13
CA LEU A 357 -3.74 -12.87 15.80
C LEU A 357 -3.46 -14.09 14.92
N LEU A 358 -2.91 -15.13 15.55
CA LEU A 358 -2.44 -16.35 14.92
C LEU A 358 -3.13 -17.55 15.56
N SER A 359 -3.44 -18.52 14.72
CA SER A 359 -3.82 -19.87 15.12
C SER A 359 -2.95 -20.87 14.36
N VAL A 360 -3.02 -22.14 14.76
CA VAL A 360 -2.34 -23.23 14.04
C VAL A 360 -2.86 -23.39 12.61
N ARG A 361 -4.07 -22.87 12.32
CA ARG A 361 -4.71 -22.90 10.99
C ARG A 361 -4.43 -21.66 10.13
N GLY A 362 -3.57 -20.75 10.59
CA GLY A 362 -3.34 -19.47 9.93
C GLY A 362 -3.76 -18.28 10.78
N ALA A 363 -3.60 -17.09 10.22
CA ALA A 363 -4.00 -15.87 10.87
C ALA A 363 -5.52 -15.71 10.99
N ALA A 364 -5.95 -15.05 12.06
CA ALA A 364 -7.32 -14.64 12.24
C ALA A 364 -7.68 -13.48 11.31
N VAL A 365 -8.95 -13.43 10.93
CA VAL A 365 -9.50 -12.43 10.01
C VAL A 365 -10.83 -11.93 10.55
N THR A 366 -11.20 -10.71 10.19
CA THR A 366 -12.44 -10.05 10.62
C THR A 366 -13.71 -10.61 9.95
N GLY A 367 -13.59 -11.36 8.85
CA GLY A 367 -14.73 -11.97 8.17
C GLY A 367 -14.38 -12.77 6.92
N ALA A 368 -15.40 -13.36 6.28
CA ALA A 368 -15.23 -14.19 5.08
C ALA A 368 -14.66 -13.43 3.87
N ARG A 369 -15.01 -12.14 3.74
CA ARG A 369 -14.55 -11.26 2.65
C ARG A 369 -13.33 -10.41 3.02
N ALA A 370 -12.75 -10.60 4.19
CA ALA A 370 -11.67 -9.76 4.70
C ALA A 370 -10.38 -9.88 3.87
N VAL A 371 -9.67 -8.77 3.72
CA VAL A 371 -8.30 -8.68 3.18
C VAL A 371 -7.47 -7.93 4.23
N ASP A 372 -7.20 -8.62 5.32
CA ASP A 372 -6.76 -8.02 6.58
C ASP A 372 -5.25 -7.86 6.62
N LEU A 373 -4.76 -6.62 6.82
CA LEU A 373 -3.34 -6.39 7.11
C LEU A 373 -3.01 -6.89 8.52
N MET A 374 -1.97 -7.69 8.65
CA MET A 374 -1.52 -8.15 9.95
C MET A 374 -0.75 -7.06 10.72
N PRO A 375 -0.97 -6.91 12.03
CA PRO A 375 -0.27 -5.91 12.86
C PRO A 375 1.16 -6.36 13.22
N LEU A 376 1.79 -7.15 12.37
CA LEU A 376 3.16 -7.64 12.53
C LEU A 376 3.87 -7.54 11.17
N PRO A 377 5.14 -7.09 11.15
CA PRO A 377 5.95 -7.25 9.94
C PRO A 377 6.14 -8.75 9.63
N ALA A 378 6.38 -9.06 8.36
CA ALA A 378 6.35 -10.43 7.86
C ALA A 378 7.31 -11.39 8.58
N ASP A 379 8.50 -10.92 8.95
CA ASP A 379 9.50 -11.67 9.73
C ASP A 379 8.97 -12.08 11.11
N ARG A 380 8.44 -11.13 11.89
CA ARG A 380 7.85 -11.39 13.21
C ARG A 380 6.58 -12.21 13.12
N PHE A 381 5.77 -12.00 12.09
CA PHE A 381 4.59 -12.82 11.81
C PHE A 381 4.97 -14.29 11.65
N ALA A 382 5.96 -14.59 10.79
CA ALA A 382 6.41 -15.96 10.57
C ALA A 382 7.08 -16.56 11.82
N ALA A 383 7.91 -15.79 12.52
CA ALA A 383 8.56 -16.24 13.75
C ALA A 383 7.55 -16.59 14.86
N ALA A 384 6.54 -15.73 15.07
CA ALA A 384 5.46 -16.00 16.02
C ALA A 384 4.65 -17.24 15.60
N ALA A 385 4.32 -17.39 14.33
CA ALA A 385 3.56 -18.55 13.85
C ALA A 385 4.35 -19.87 13.98
N MET A 386 5.66 -19.87 13.70
CA MET A 386 6.52 -21.04 13.92
C MET A 386 6.62 -21.38 15.42
N ALA A 387 6.82 -20.37 16.27
CA ALA A 387 6.87 -20.55 17.72
C ALA A 387 5.56 -21.11 18.28
N LEU A 388 4.41 -20.68 17.74
CA LEU A 388 3.09 -21.19 18.09
C LEU A 388 2.97 -22.71 17.84
N VAL A 389 3.35 -23.15 16.65
CA VAL A 389 3.28 -24.57 16.26
C VAL A 389 4.24 -25.40 17.10
N TRP A 390 5.50 -24.94 17.23
CA TRP A 390 6.50 -25.70 17.96
C TRP A 390 6.20 -25.80 19.46
N SER A 391 5.59 -24.76 20.03
CA SER A 391 5.10 -24.79 21.41
C SER A 391 4.08 -25.91 21.64
N ASN A 392 3.20 -26.18 20.67
CA ASN A 392 2.26 -27.30 20.79
C ASN A 392 2.93 -28.67 20.66
N VAL A 393 3.96 -28.80 19.82
CA VAL A 393 4.77 -30.03 19.74
C VAL A 393 5.44 -30.32 21.08
N VAL A 394 6.00 -29.29 21.72
CA VAL A 394 6.63 -29.42 23.05
C VAL A 394 5.60 -29.78 24.13
N VAL A 395 4.38 -29.22 24.06
CA VAL A 395 3.28 -29.62 24.97
C VAL A 395 2.97 -31.11 24.83
N GLU A 396 2.81 -31.62 23.60
CA GLU A 396 2.53 -33.05 23.38
C GLU A 396 3.65 -33.94 23.92
N ASN A 397 4.91 -33.57 23.68
CA ASN A 397 6.07 -34.35 24.16
C ASN A 397 6.13 -34.34 25.69
N ALA A 398 5.89 -33.19 26.32
CA ALA A 398 5.86 -33.09 27.77
C ALA A 398 4.69 -33.90 28.38
N VAL A 399 3.52 -33.95 27.75
CA VAL A 399 2.40 -34.78 28.25
C VAL A 399 2.69 -36.27 28.15
N GLU A 400 3.38 -36.71 27.09
CA GLU A 400 3.85 -38.08 26.93
C GLU A 400 4.87 -38.46 28.02
N ASP A 401 5.92 -37.64 28.18
CA ASP A 401 6.96 -37.82 29.19
C ASP A 401 6.38 -37.85 30.62
N LEU A 402 5.41 -36.97 30.92
CA LEU A 402 4.70 -36.95 32.20
C LEU A 402 3.97 -38.27 32.45
N THR A 403 3.29 -38.78 31.42
CA THR A 403 2.55 -40.04 31.52
C THR A 403 3.50 -41.21 31.76
N GLY A 404 4.66 -41.23 31.08
CA GLY A 404 5.70 -42.23 31.29
C GLY A 404 6.31 -42.17 32.69
N ALA A 405 6.64 -40.96 33.17
CA ALA A 405 7.22 -40.73 34.48
C ALA A 405 6.29 -41.18 35.62
N LEU A 406 4.99 -40.84 35.54
CA LEU A 406 3.98 -41.28 36.51
C LEU A 406 3.84 -42.81 36.55
N ARG A 407 3.80 -43.46 35.38
CA ARG A 407 3.74 -44.94 35.29
C ARG A 407 4.96 -45.62 35.93
N ARG A 408 6.12 -44.97 35.91
CA ARG A 408 7.37 -45.48 36.51
C ARG A 408 7.62 -44.98 37.94
N GLY A 409 6.69 -44.22 38.54
CA GLY A 409 6.86 -43.66 39.88
C GLY A 409 7.94 -42.58 39.98
N GLN A 410 8.34 -41.97 38.86
CA GLN A 410 9.42 -40.96 38.80
C GLN A 410 8.88 -39.55 39.13
N ARG A 411 8.57 -39.30 40.41
CA ARG A 411 7.86 -38.09 40.88
C ARG A 411 8.52 -36.77 40.47
N ARG A 412 9.82 -36.61 40.71
CA ARG A 412 10.56 -35.39 40.31
C ARG A 412 10.58 -35.15 38.80
N VAL A 413 10.62 -36.22 38.01
CA VAL A 413 10.53 -36.11 36.55
C VAL A 413 9.13 -35.64 36.15
N ALA A 414 8.08 -36.20 36.76
CA ALA A 414 6.70 -35.78 36.52
C ALA A 414 6.50 -34.27 36.81
N GLU A 415 7.02 -33.76 37.93
CA GLU A 415 6.95 -32.33 38.28
C GLU A 415 7.64 -31.44 37.23
N LEU A 416 8.88 -31.76 36.87
CA LEU A 416 9.65 -30.97 35.89
C LEU A 416 9.00 -30.98 34.52
N THR A 417 8.48 -32.12 34.09
CA THR A 417 7.80 -32.25 32.81
C THR A 417 6.45 -31.52 32.81
N ALA A 418 5.70 -31.54 33.91
CA ALA A 418 4.48 -30.74 34.05
C ALA A 418 4.77 -29.24 33.93
N ARG A 419 5.85 -28.75 34.57
CA ARG A 419 6.30 -27.35 34.43
C ARG A 419 6.67 -27.00 32.98
N ARG A 420 7.39 -27.90 32.29
CA ARG A 420 7.73 -27.76 30.87
C ARG A 420 6.47 -27.65 30.00
N ALA A 421 5.45 -28.45 30.25
CA ALA A 421 4.17 -28.37 29.54
C ALA A 421 3.45 -27.03 29.78
N VAL A 422 3.44 -26.52 31.02
CA VAL A 422 2.84 -25.21 31.32
C VAL A 422 3.57 -24.08 30.59
N HIS A 423 4.90 -24.03 30.65
CA HIS A 423 5.67 -23.02 29.94
C HIS A 423 5.46 -23.11 28.42
N ALA A 424 5.49 -24.31 27.85
CA ALA A 424 5.23 -24.51 26.42
C ALA A 424 3.84 -24.03 26.01
N ALA A 425 2.80 -24.32 26.80
CA ALA A 425 1.45 -23.82 26.53
C ALA A 425 1.40 -22.28 26.56
N LEU A 426 2.04 -21.62 27.55
CA LEU A 426 2.13 -20.16 27.62
C LEU A 426 2.91 -19.57 26.44
N ARG A 427 4.03 -20.18 26.01
CA ARG A 427 4.76 -19.74 24.81
C ARG A 427 3.85 -19.74 23.57
N GLY A 428 3.00 -20.77 23.44
CA GLY A 428 1.96 -20.84 22.42
C GLY A 428 0.98 -19.67 22.51
N LEU A 429 0.43 -19.41 23.68
CA LEU A 429 -0.51 -18.30 23.91
C LEU A 429 0.10 -16.94 23.53
N PHE A 430 1.31 -16.64 23.99
CA PHE A 430 2.00 -15.38 23.67
C PHE A 430 2.26 -15.24 22.17
N SER A 431 2.71 -16.33 21.53
CA SER A 431 2.94 -16.38 20.08
C SER A 431 1.65 -16.16 19.29
N ALA A 432 0.52 -16.72 19.75
CA ALA A 432 -0.79 -16.54 19.13
C ALA A 432 -1.24 -15.06 19.11
N HIS A 433 -0.80 -14.28 20.10
CA HIS A 433 -1.03 -12.85 20.19
C HIS A 433 0.10 -12.01 19.56
N GLY A 434 1.04 -12.63 18.84
CA GLY A 434 2.08 -11.94 18.10
C GLY A 434 3.26 -11.46 18.94
N VAL A 435 3.39 -11.92 20.18
CA VAL A 435 4.55 -11.57 21.02
C VAL A 435 5.77 -12.34 20.50
N ASN A 436 6.66 -11.63 19.81
CA ASN A 436 7.93 -12.17 19.33
C ASN A 436 8.99 -11.03 19.25
N PRO A 437 10.21 -11.23 19.81
CA PRO A 437 10.67 -12.42 20.54
C PRO A 437 9.88 -12.67 21.84
N LEU A 438 9.84 -13.92 22.29
CA LEU A 438 9.14 -14.30 23.51
C LEU A 438 9.90 -13.84 24.77
N PRO A 439 9.21 -13.49 25.87
CA PRO A 439 9.84 -13.38 27.19
C PRO A 439 10.50 -14.70 27.60
N ALA A 440 11.42 -14.64 28.56
CA ALA A 440 11.96 -15.85 29.18
C ALA A 440 10.83 -16.69 29.80
N ASP A 441 10.94 -18.01 29.75
CA ASP A 441 9.89 -18.93 30.23
C ASP A 441 9.52 -18.67 31.70
N THR A 442 10.51 -18.32 32.53
CA THR A 442 10.33 -17.97 33.95
C THR A 442 9.61 -16.64 34.19
N ASP A 443 9.39 -15.83 33.15
CA ASP A 443 8.72 -14.52 33.21
C ASP A 443 7.32 -14.54 32.59
N LEU A 444 6.95 -15.58 31.83
CA LEU A 444 5.68 -15.63 31.08
C LEU A 444 4.45 -15.37 31.96
N VAL A 445 4.39 -15.94 33.17
CA VAL A 445 3.27 -15.72 34.10
C VAL A 445 3.21 -14.26 34.59
N ARG A 446 4.37 -13.63 34.81
CA ARG A 446 4.43 -12.22 35.22
C ARG A 446 4.10 -11.26 34.08
N ARG A 447 4.27 -11.70 32.83
CA ARG A 447 4.07 -10.89 31.62
C ARG A 447 2.73 -11.07 30.92
N MET A 448 1.74 -11.61 31.64
CA MET A 448 0.37 -11.75 31.12
C MET A 448 -0.27 -10.38 30.81
N ASP A 449 0.29 -9.28 31.30
CA ASP A 449 -0.08 -7.89 30.94
C ASP A 449 0.18 -7.56 29.46
N LEU A 450 1.05 -8.32 28.77
CA LEU A 450 1.26 -8.20 27.32
C LEU A 450 0.10 -8.78 26.49
N LEU A 451 -0.83 -9.49 27.12
CA LEU A 451 -1.96 -10.16 26.47
C LEU A 451 -3.29 -9.48 26.82
N PRO A 452 -4.38 -9.72 26.08
CA PRO A 452 -5.69 -9.18 26.42
C PRO A 452 -6.13 -9.62 27.83
N ALA A 453 -6.79 -8.73 28.58
CA ALA A 453 -7.21 -8.97 29.96
C ALA A 453 -8.03 -10.26 30.15
N ALA A 454 -8.78 -10.67 29.13
CA ALA A 454 -9.52 -11.94 29.11
C ALA A 454 -8.65 -13.19 29.30
N THR A 455 -7.34 -13.10 29.05
CA THR A 455 -6.37 -14.19 29.27
C THR A 455 -5.86 -14.27 30.72
N GLY A 456 -6.17 -13.28 31.57
CA GLY A 456 -5.73 -13.22 32.97
C GLY A 456 -5.97 -14.51 33.79
N PRO A 457 -7.16 -15.15 33.71
CA PRO A 457 -7.41 -16.41 34.40
C PRO A 457 -6.46 -17.56 34.01
N ILE A 458 -5.96 -17.58 32.77
CA ILE A 458 -4.96 -18.56 32.33
C ILE A 458 -3.65 -18.36 33.09
N GLY A 459 -3.23 -17.09 33.27
CA GLY A 459 -2.02 -16.74 34.02
C GLY A 459 -2.06 -17.20 35.48
N VAL A 460 -3.20 -16.98 36.16
CA VAL A 460 -3.42 -17.44 37.53
C VAL A 460 -3.28 -18.97 37.61
N ARG A 461 -3.97 -19.69 36.71
CA ARG A 461 -3.94 -21.16 36.71
C ARG A 461 -2.55 -21.72 36.39
N ALA A 462 -1.81 -21.06 35.51
CA ALA A 462 -0.42 -21.43 35.24
C ALA A 462 0.46 -21.28 36.49
N GLY A 463 0.31 -20.18 37.24
CA GLY A 463 1.02 -19.96 38.50
C GLY A 463 0.76 -21.07 39.53
N GLU A 464 -0.50 -21.47 39.69
CA GLU A 464 -0.90 -22.58 40.57
C GLU A 464 -0.24 -23.91 40.16
N LEU A 465 -0.25 -24.24 38.86
CA LEU A 465 0.33 -25.48 38.35
C LEU A 465 1.86 -25.51 38.49
N LEU A 466 2.54 -24.38 38.30
CA LEU A 466 4.00 -24.30 38.43
C LEU A 466 4.48 -24.51 39.87
N ALA A 467 3.68 -24.09 40.85
CA ALA A 467 3.96 -24.25 42.27
C ALA A 467 3.66 -25.66 42.82
N ARG A 468 2.95 -26.50 42.05
CA ARG A 468 2.47 -27.81 42.51
C ARG A 468 3.56 -28.89 42.52
N GLY A 469 3.58 -29.71 43.57
CA GLY A 469 4.45 -30.89 43.72
C GLY A 469 3.69 -32.22 43.55
N VAL A 470 4.42 -33.33 43.54
CA VAL A 470 3.90 -34.71 43.45
C VAL A 470 4.45 -35.54 44.60
N ASP A 471 3.67 -35.61 45.69
CA ASP A 471 4.05 -36.36 46.90
C ASP A 471 3.53 -37.80 46.87
N SER A 472 2.43 -38.05 46.16
CA SER A 472 1.80 -39.36 46.00
C SER A 472 1.43 -39.69 44.54
N ALA A 473 1.00 -40.93 44.29
CA ALA A 473 0.48 -41.33 42.98
C ALA A 473 -0.85 -40.62 42.66
N GLU A 474 -1.71 -40.43 43.66
CA GLU A 474 -2.98 -39.71 43.54
C GLU A 474 -2.75 -38.24 43.18
N ASP A 475 -1.75 -37.59 43.78
CA ASP A 475 -1.34 -36.23 43.42
C ASP A 475 -0.87 -36.14 41.98
N GLY A 476 -0.10 -37.14 41.53
CA GLY A 476 0.40 -37.24 40.16
C GLY A 476 -0.74 -37.36 39.12
N ASP A 477 -1.74 -38.21 39.40
CA ASP A 477 -2.90 -38.35 38.53
C ASP A 477 -3.78 -37.09 38.53
N ALA A 478 -3.96 -36.44 39.69
CA ALA A 478 -4.66 -35.17 39.80
C ALA A 478 -3.94 -34.05 39.03
N LEU A 479 -2.62 -33.95 39.16
CA LEU A 479 -1.78 -33.00 38.41
C LEU A 479 -1.94 -33.21 36.90
N ARG A 480 -1.86 -34.46 36.41
CA ARG A 480 -2.05 -34.77 34.99
C ARG A 480 -3.44 -34.35 34.50
N ALA A 481 -4.49 -34.63 35.27
CA ALA A 481 -5.86 -34.25 34.89
C ALA A 481 -6.04 -32.73 34.82
N GLU A 482 -5.48 -31.98 35.78
CA GLU A 482 -5.50 -30.53 35.78
C GLU A 482 -4.67 -29.91 34.66
N LEU A 483 -3.49 -30.45 34.38
CA LEU A 483 -2.64 -30.00 33.29
C LEU A 483 -3.35 -30.18 31.95
N ARG A 484 -4.06 -31.30 31.73
CA ARG A 484 -4.87 -31.50 30.51
C ARG A 484 -5.99 -30.47 30.39
N ARG A 485 -6.68 -30.15 31.48
CA ARG A 485 -7.70 -29.07 31.49
C ARG A 485 -7.09 -27.70 31.17
N PHE A 486 -5.92 -27.41 31.73
CA PHE A 486 -5.19 -26.17 31.44
C PHE A 486 -4.75 -26.09 29.99
N ILE A 487 -4.17 -27.16 29.43
CA ILE A 487 -3.78 -27.21 28.01
C ILE A 487 -4.99 -27.02 27.10
N ALA A 488 -6.12 -27.66 27.39
CA ALA A 488 -7.35 -27.48 26.63
C ALA A 488 -7.85 -26.02 26.70
N LEU A 489 -7.82 -25.40 27.89
CA LEU A 489 -8.17 -23.98 28.06
C LEU A 489 -7.27 -23.06 27.22
N VAL A 490 -5.94 -23.28 27.28
CA VAL A 490 -4.98 -22.48 26.49
C VAL A 490 -5.20 -22.69 25.00
N ARG A 491 -5.35 -23.93 24.54
CA ARG A 491 -5.61 -24.25 23.12
C ARG A 491 -6.87 -23.59 22.61
N GLY A 492 -7.94 -23.56 23.41
CA GLY A 492 -9.16 -22.83 23.06
C GLY A 492 -8.93 -21.33 22.89
N ALA A 493 -8.16 -20.72 23.79
CA ALA A 493 -7.86 -19.29 23.74
C ALA A 493 -7.02 -18.87 22.51
N MET A 494 -6.21 -19.78 21.98
CA MET A 494 -5.34 -19.54 20.81
C MET A 494 -5.85 -20.17 19.51
N GLY A 495 -7.05 -20.77 19.50
CA GLY A 495 -7.61 -21.45 18.33
C GLY A 495 -6.80 -22.67 17.85
N ALA A 496 -6.25 -23.43 18.80
CA ALA A 496 -5.44 -24.63 18.57
C ALA A 496 -6.10 -25.93 19.05
N ASP A 497 -7.43 -25.93 19.22
CA ASP A 497 -8.19 -27.10 19.67
C ASP A 497 -8.02 -28.30 18.74
N SER A 498 -7.79 -28.05 17.45
CA SER A 498 -7.57 -29.08 16.44
C SER A 498 -6.10 -29.47 16.23
N PHE A 499 -5.19 -29.08 17.12
CA PHE A 499 -3.79 -29.50 16.98
C PHE A 499 -3.68 -31.03 17.13
N PRO A 500 -2.91 -31.73 16.27
CA PRO A 500 -2.85 -33.19 16.32
C PRO A 500 -2.23 -33.71 17.63
N LEU A 501 -2.76 -34.83 18.12
CA LEU A 501 -2.14 -35.63 19.18
C LEU A 501 -0.89 -36.31 18.60
N SER A 502 0.22 -35.58 18.64
CA SER A 502 1.37 -35.77 17.74
C SER A 502 2.02 -37.16 17.83
N PHE A 503 1.93 -37.80 19.01
CA PHE A 503 2.61 -39.06 19.31
C PHE A 503 1.64 -40.25 19.47
N ASP A 504 0.36 -40.07 19.15
CA ASP A 504 -0.65 -41.12 19.25
C ASP A 504 -0.57 -42.12 18.08
N SER A 505 -0.21 -41.65 16.88
CA SER A 505 -0.12 -42.48 15.68
C SER A 505 0.81 -41.89 14.61
N ALA A 506 1.24 -42.72 13.65
CA ALA A 506 1.97 -42.24 12.47
C ALA A 506 1.17 -41.23 11.63
N HIS A 507 -0.17 -41.34 11.63
CA HIS A 507 -1.03 -40.41 10.91
C HIS A 507 -1.02 -39.02 11.56
N THR A 508 -1.19 -38.95 12.87
CA THR A 508 -1.18 -37.68 13.62
C THR A 508 0.21 -37.04 13.62
N TRP A 509 1.27 -37.84 13.66
CA TRP A 509 2.64 -37.32 13.48
C TRP A 509 2.84 -36.67 12.12
N ARG A 510 2.39 -37.32 11.03
CA ARG A 510 2.45 -36.74 9.68
C ARG A 510 1.66 -35.44 9.59
N ALA A 511 0.49 -35.36 10.23
CA ALA A 511 -0.30 -34.13 10.29
C ALA A 511 0.45 -33.01 11.03
N THR A 512 1.14 -33.31 12.12
CA THR A 512 2.01 -32.35 12.84
C THR A 512 3.15 -31.84 11.96
N LEU A 513 3.83 -32.74 11.25
CA LEU A 513 4.92 -32.36 10.34
C LEU A 513 4.43 -31.47 9.19
N GLN A 514 3.27 -31.76 8.61
CA GLN A 514 2.68 -30.94 7.55
C GLN A 514 2.38 -29.51 8.04
N LEU A 515 1.77 -29.38 9.22
CA LEU A 515 1.49 -28.07 9.84
C LEU A 515 2.78 -27.28 10.11
N GLY A 516 3.81 -27.93 10.64
CA GLY A 516 5.12 -27.32 10.85
C GLY A 516 5.75 -26.86 9.53
N HIS A 517 5.74 -27.72 8.52
CA HIS A 517 6.33 -27.45 7.21
C HIS A 517 5.70 -26.22 6.52
N ASP A 518 4.38 -26.04 6.59
CA ASP A 518 3.71 -24.88 5.98
C ASP A 518 4.23 -23.54 6.51
N TRP A 519 4.44 -23.44 7.82
CA TRP A 519 4.99 -22.23 8.44
C TRP A 519 6.49 -22.08 8.23
N LEU A 520 7.24 -23.18 8.28
CA LEU A 520 8.68 -23.18 8.05
C LEU A 520 9.03 -22.67 6.65
N ARG A 521 8.26 -23.03 5.62
CA ARG A 521 8.49 -22.54 4.25
C ARG A 521 8.36 -21.03 4.17
N MET A 522 7.35 -20.45 4.82
CA MET A 522 7.17 -19.01 4.89
C MET A 522 8.31 -18.34 5.69
N GLY A 523 8.66 -18.89 6.86
CA GLY A 523 9.75 -18.39 7.70
C GLY A 523 11.10 -18.39 6.97
N ALA A 524 11.46 -19.49 6.32
CA ALA A 524 12.67 -19.62 5.52
C ALA A 524 12.70 -18.62 4.36
N HIS A 525 11.58 -18.43 3.65
CA HIS A 525 11.49 -17.42 2.60
C HIS A 525 11.73 -16.02 3.14
N LEU A 526 11.22 -15.70 4.32
CA LEU A 526 11.33 -14.39 4.96
C LEU A 526 12.66 -14.17 5.69
N GLY A 527 13.47 -15.21 5.86
CA GLY A 527 14.73 -15.15 6.59
C GLY A 527 14.55 -15.10 8.10
N ALA A 528 13.43 -15.65 8.62
CA ALA A 528 13.20 -15.80 10.04
C ALA A 528 14.11 -16.91 10.63
N GLU A 529 14.51 -16.75 11.88
CA GLU A 529 15.22 -17.78 12.62
C GLU A 529 14.32 -19.00 12.82
N LEU A 530 14.87 -20.20 12.56
CA LEU A 530 14.14 -21.45 12.72
C LEU A 530 14.07 -21.84 14.20
N PRO A 531 12.96 -22.43 14.67
CA PRO A 531 12.76 -22.70 16.09
C PRO A 531 13.72 -23.77 16.66
N ILE A 532 14.22 -24.66 15.80
CA ILE A 532 15.19 -25.73 16.11
C ILE A 532 16.03 -26.06 14.86
N GLU A 533 17.16 -26.74 15.02
CA GLU A 533 18.04 -27.09 13.91
C GLU A 533 17.40 -28.14 12.97
N GLU A 534 16.71 -29.14 13.53
CA GLU A 534 16.09 -30.24 12.78
C GLU A 534 14.90 -29.78 11.92
N ALA A 535 14.40 -28.55 12.13
CA ALA A 535 13.45 -27.92 11.22
C ALA A 535 14.05 -27.71 9.82
N ARG A 536 15.38 -27.63 9.69
CA ARG A 536 16.06 -27.60 8.38
C ARG A 536 15.86 -28.90 7.61
N ASP A 537 15.84 -30.04 8.31
CA ASP A 537 15.64 -31.34 7.69
C ASP A 537 14.21 -31.49 7.19
N LEU A 538 13.24 -30.96 7.93
CA LEU A 538 11.83 -30.96 7.51
C LEU A 538 11.61 -30.08 6.26
N LEU A 539 12.35 -28.97 6.14
CA LEU A 539 12.38 -28.15 4.92
C LEU A 539 13.03 -28.88 3.75
N ALA A 540 14.20 -29.50 3.97
CA ALA A 540 14.91 -30.25 2.94
C ALA A 540 14.11 -31.47 2.44
N GLY A 541 13.36 -32.12 3.34
CA GLY A 541 12.49 -33.26 3.05
C GLY A 541 11.11 -32.90 2.50
N ASN A 542 10.82 -31.62 2.18
CA ASN A 542 9.49 -31.16 1.73
C ASN A 542 8.33 -31.58 2.66
N GLY A 543 8.56 -31.56 3.97
CA GLY A 543 7.56 -31.96 4.97
C GLY A 543 7.53 -33.46 5.29
N ALA A 544 8.34 -34.28 4.61
CA ALA A 544 8.53 -35.68 4.96
C ALA A 544 9.53 -35.85 6.11
N GLN A 545 9.34 -36.90 6.89
CA GLN A 545 10.32 -37.32 7.89
C GLN A 545 11.64 -37.74 7.20
N PRO A 546 12.80 -37.46 7.82
CA PRO A 546 14.08 -37.99 7.36
C PRO A 546 14.03 -39.50 7.12
N HIS A 547 14.73 -39.97 6.09
CA HIS A 547 14.79 -41.37 5.67
C HIS A 547 13.48 -41.97 5.09
N GLN A 548 12.39 -41.19 4.99
CA GLN A 548 11.18 -41.54 4.25
C GLN A 548 11.00 -40.77 2.94
N ALA A 549 11.72 -39.66 2.75
CA ALA A 549 11.80 -38.96 1.47
C ALA A 549 12.59 -39.82 0.47
N ARG A 550 11.89 -40.51 -0.43
CA ARG A 550 12.44 -41.14 -1.63
C ARG A 550 11.84 -40.52 -2.86
#